data_AF-A0A938LEN8-F1
#
_entry.id   AF-A0A938LEN8-F1
#
_cell.length_a   1.000
_cell.length_b   1.000
_cell.length_c   1.000
_cell.angle_alpha   90.00
_cell.angle_beta   90.00
_cell.angle_gamma   90.00
#
_symmetry.space_group_name_H-M   'P 1'
#
loop_
_entity.id
_entity.type
_entity.pdbx_description
1 polymer ?
#
loop_
_entity_poly.entity_id
_entity_poly.type
_entity_poly.pdbx_seq_one_letter_code
_entity_poly.pdbx_strand_id
1 'polypeptide(L)'
;MYDFIPQRSLAVLPMRDRCLLRLFVGRGASVAELAGLMGTEWHTVKRRVGRLVAWLRSPDKERMLAAWPSLGREQRRLLYMRRILDMPLRNISRLGLVHHGPDLRPASVSTLRRMLREIDRRIGRYPSAG
;
A
#
# COMPACT_ATOMS: atom_id res chain seq x y z
N MET A 1 -10.41 -7.25 20.41
CA MET A 1 -11.42 -7.31 19.33
C MET A 1 -11.03 -6.22 18.34
N TYR A 2 -10.66 -6.54 17.10
CA TYR A 2 -10.27 -5.50 16.15
C TYR A 2 -11.53 -4.88 15.55
N ASP A 3 -11.73 -3.59 15.80
CA ASP A 3 -12.82 -2.82 15.22
C ASP A 3 -12.86 -2.95 13.70
N PHE A 4 -14.08 -2.87 13.18
CA PHE A 4 -14.43 -2.90 11.76
C PHE A 4 -13.43 -2.13 10.89
N ILE A 5 -12.77 -2.81 9.93
CA ILE A 5 -11.89 -2.12 8.97
C ILE A 5 -12.76 -1.24 8.07
N PRO A 6 -12.55 0.10 8.03
CA PRO A 6 -13.36 0.99 7.22
C PRO A 6 -13.32 0.58 5.75
N GLN A 7 -14.49 0.49 5.09
CA GLN A 7 -14.56 0.05 3.68
C GLN A 7 -13.68 0.88 2.74
N ARG A 8 -13.55 2.19 3.01
CA ARG A 8 -12.67 3.10 2.25
C ARG A 8 -11.20 2.70 2.33
N SER A 9 -10.74 2.17 3.47
CA SER A 9 -9.39 1.64 3.62
C SER A 9 -9.17 0.40 2.75
N LEU A 10 -10.19 -0.47 2.65
CA LEU A 10 -10.09 -1.66 1.80
C LEU A 10 -10.11 -1.34 0.30
N ALA A 11 -10.77 -0.26 -0.10
CA ALA A 11 -10.94 0.12 -1.50
C ALA A 11 -9.61 0.46 -2.21
N VAL A 12 -8.63 1.01 -1.49
CA VAL A 12 -7.33 1.40 -2.05
C VAL A 12 -6.32 0.26 -2.14
N LEU A 13 -6.60 -0.87 -1.50
CA LEU A 13 -5.74 -2.05 -1.54
C LEU A 13 -6.07 -2.92 -2.76
N PRO A 14 -5.06 -3.57 -3.38
CA PRO A 14 -5.27 -4.66 -4.32
C PRO A 14 -6.12 -5.78 -3.68
N MET A 15 -6.86 -6.52 -4.50
CA MET A 15 -7.79 -7.56 -4.03
C MET A 15 -7.11 -8.57 -3.08
N ARG A 16 -5.90 -9.02 -3.42
CA ARG A 16 -5.12 -9.96 -2.59
C ARG A 16 -4.93 -9.43 -1.15
N ASP A 17 -4.56 -8.18 -1.02
CA ASP A 17 -4.24 -7.56 0.28
C ASP A 17 -5.50 -7.17 1.03
N ARG A 18 -6.56 -6.81 0.31
CA ARG A 18 -7.91 -6.66 0.87
C ARG A 18 -8.39 -7.97 1.50
N CYS A 19 -8.27 -9.09 0.79
CA CYS A 19 -8.65 -10.41 1.30
C CYS A 19 -7.79 -10.80 2.50
N LEU A 20 -6.47 -10.63 2.38
CA LEU A 20 -5.53 -10.92 3.46
C LEU A 20 -5.88 -10.16 4.75
N LEU A 21 -6.13 -8.86 4.63
CA LEU A 21 -6.46 -8.00 5.76
C LEU A 21 -7.84 -8.33 6.36
N ARG A 22 -8.83 -8.66 5.52
CA ARG A 22 -10.15 -9.13 5.97
C ARG A 22 -10.09 -10.44 6.74
N LEU A 23 -9.30 -11.41 6.28
CA LEU A 23 -9.15 -12.69 6.97
C LEU A 23 -8.40 -12.51 8.29
N PHE A 24 -7.29 -11.76 8.29
CA PHE A 24 -6.48 -11.55 9.48
C PHE A 24 -7.21 -10.75 10.56
N VAL A 25 -7.71 -9.56 10.22
CA VAL A 25 -8.31 -8.63 11.19
C VAL A 25 -9.79 -8.93 11.41
N GLY A 26 -10.53 -9.21 10.34
CA GLY A 26 -11.98 -9.39 10.39
C GLY A 26 -12.44 -10.79 10.79
N ARG A 27 -11.63 -11.83 10.54
CA ARG A 27 -11.95 -13.22 10.91
C ARG A 27 -10.98 -13.86 11.89
N GLY A 28 -9.96 -13.13 12.34
CA GLY A 28 -8.98 -13.63 13.30
C GLY A 28 -8.09 -14.76 12.77
N ALA A 29 -7.95 -14.90 11.45
CA ALA A 29 -7.07 -15.91 10.86
C ALA A 29 -5.62 -15.68 11.31
N SER A 30 -4.96 -16.75 11.74
CA SER A 30 -3.55 -16.73 12.10
C SER A 30 -2.67 -16.53 10.86
N VAL A 31 -1.45 -16.03 11.08
CA VAL A 31 -0.47 -15.88 10.00
C VAL A 31 -0.11 -17.24 9.37
N ALA A 32 -0.16 -18.34 10.13
CA ALA A 32 0.10 -19.69 9.63
C ALA A 32 -0.99 -20.17 8.66
N GLU A 33 -2.27 -19.99 9.01
CA GLU A 33 -3.38 -20.32 8.12
C GLU A 33 -3.31 -19.51 6.82
N LEU A 34 -3.00 -18.21 6.93
CA LEU A 34 -2.85 -17.33 5.77
C LEU A 34 -1.66 -17.73 4.90
N ALA A 35 -0.55 -18.19 5.49
CA ALA A 35 0.61 -18.70 4.77
C ALA A 35 0.26 -19.96 3.96
N GLY A 36 -0.45 -20.91 4.58
CA GLY A 36 -0.96 -22.10 3.92
C GLY A 36 -1.89 -21.76 2.74
N LEU A 37 -2.86 -20.88 2.96
CA LEU A 37 -3.80 -20.43 1.92
C LEU A 37 -3.11 -19.72 0.74
N MET A 38 -2.04 -18.98 1.02
CA MET A 38 -1.31 -18.21 0.01
C MET A 38 -0.22 -19.03 -0.71
N GLY A 39 0.05 -20.26 -0.26
CA GLY A 39 1.17 -21.07 -0.75
C GLY A 39 2.51 -20.33 -0.62
N THR A 40 2.70 -19.59 0.48
CA THR A 40 3.89 -18.76 0.67
C THR A 40 4.41 -18.85 2.10
N GLU A 41 5.68 -18.54 2.25
CA GLU A 41 6.37 -18.59 3.53
C GLU A 41 5.70 -17.76 4.63
N TRP A 42 5.59 -18.33 5.82
CA TRP A 42 4.98 -17.69 7.00
C TRP A 42 5.57 -16.31 7.28
N HIS A 43 6.90 -16.18 7.22
CA HIS A 43 7.59 -14.93 7.49
C HIS A 43 7.28 -13.84 6.43
N THR A 44 6.93 -14.25 5.20
CA THR A 44 6.52 -13.33 4.13
C THR A 44 5.10 -12.82 4.36
N VAL A 45 4.18 -13.70 4.76
CA VAL A 45 2.83 -13.28 5.17
C VAL A 45 2.87 -12.40 6.41
N LYS A 46 3.65 -12.78 7.43
CA LYS A 46 3.83 -12.00 8.66
C LYS A 46 4.24 -10.56 8.36
N ARG A 47 5.28 -10.39 7.52
CA ARG A 47 5.77 -9.06 7.12
C ARG A 47 4.72 -8.27 6.37
N ARG A 48 4.00 -8.91 5.44
CA ARG A 48 2.97 -8.26 4.62
C ARG A 48 1.79 -7.80 5.47
N VAL A 49 1.24 -8.69 6.31
CA VAL A 49 0.17 -8.35 7.25
C VAL A 49 0.60 -7.25 8.20
N GLY A 50 1.81 -7.36 8.78
CA GLY A 50 2.34 -6.33 9.68
C GLY A 50 2.37 -4.94 9.04
N ARG A 51 2.77 -4.85 7.77
CA ARG A 51 2.77 -3.59 7.00
C ARG A 51 1.37 -3.05 6.74
N LEU A 52 0.43 -3.91 6.35
CA LEU A 52 -0.97 -3.51 6.13
C LEU A 52 -1.63 -3.01 7.42
N VAL A 53 -1.38 -3.69 8.54
CA VAL A 53 -1.88 -3.29 9.86
C VAL A 53 -1.23 -2.00 10.33
N ALA A 54 0.09 -1.83 10.14
CA ALA A 54 0.78 -0.58 10.46
C ALA A 54 0.21 0.59 9.64
N TRP A 55 -0.09 0.38 8.36
CA TRP A 55 -0.73 1.39 7.52
C TRP A 55 -2.14 1.76 8.02
N LEU A 56 -2.96 0.80 8.46
CA LEU A 56 -4.28 1.09 9.03
C LEU A 56 -4.22 2.02 10.26
N ARG A 57 -3.10 1.98 10.97
CA ARG A 57 -2.79 2.80 12.16
C ARG A 57 -1.97 4.05 11.84
N SER A 58 -1.63 4.28 10.56
CA SER A 58 -0.82 5.43 10.17
C SER A 58 -1.61 6.74 10.37
N PRO A 59 -1.01 7.79 10.97
CA PRO A 59 -1.64 9.10 11.07
C PRO A 59 -1.87 9.74 9.69
N ASP A 60 -1.11 9.33 8.67
CA ASP A 60 -1.28 9.82 7.30
C ASP A 60 -2.37 9.09 6.51
N LYS A 61 -2.96 8.02 7.07
CA LYS A 61 -3.92 7.17 6.35
C LYS A 61 -5.08 7.97 5.77
N GLU A 62 -5.72 8.81 6.58
CA GLU A 62 -6.90 9.57 6.12
C GLU A 62 -6.54 10.56 4.99
N ARG A 63 -5.38 11.23 5.09
CA ARG A 63 -4.88 12.11 4.02
C ARG A 63 -4.55 11.34 2.75
N MET A 64 -3.95 10.15 2.89
CA MET A 64 -3.69 9.25 1.76
C MET A 64 -4.98 8.78 1.09
N LEU A 65 -6.00 8.41 1.87
CA LEU A 65 -7.32 8.01 1.36
C LEU A 65 -8.02 9.16 0.64
N ALA A 66 -7.96 10.38 1.19
CA ALA A 66 -8.53 11.57 0.58
C ALA A 66 -7.84 11.93 -0.75
N ALA A 67 -6.51 11.83 -0.81
CA ALA A 67 -5.75 12.12 -2.02
C ALA A 67 -5.90 11.04 -3.11
N TRP A 68 -6.25 9.80 -2.75
CA TRP A 68 -6.25 8.63 -3.64
C TRP A 68 -6.98 8.82 -4.99
N PRO A 69 -8.20 9.42 -5.04
CA PRO A 69 -8.92 9.61 -6.30
C PRO A 69 -8.17 10.51 -7.28
N SER A 70 -7.41 11.50 -6.77
CA SER A 70 -6.63 12.44 -7.59
C SER A 70 -5.33 11.87 -8.17
N LEU A 71 -4.93 10.67 -7.75
CA LEU A 71 -3.69 10.04 -8.20
C LEU A 71 -3.91 9.22 -9.47
N GLY A 72 -2.98 9.31 -10.43
CA GLY A 72 -2.95 8.43 -11.58
C GLY A 72 -2.60 6.99 -11.20
N ARG A 73 -2.78 6.03 -12.12
CA ARG A 73 -2.53 4.59 -11.89
C ARG A 73 -1.15 4.29 -11.29
N GLU A 74 -0.10 4.82 -11.91
CA GLU A 74 1.29 4.58 -11.48
C GLU A 74 1.63 5.32 -10.17
N GLN A 75 1.00 6.47 -9.91
CA GLN A 75 1.11 7.16 -8.61
C GLN A 75 0.44 6.36 -7.49
N ARG A 76 -0.76 5.80 -7.72
CA ARG A 76 -1.44 4.92 -6.76
C ARG A 76 -0.60 3.67 -6.48
N ARG A 77 -0.03 3.07 -7.52
CA ARG A 77 0.85 1.91 -7.38
C ARG A 77 2.11 2.26 -6.58
N LEU A 78 2.76 3.39 -6.86
CA LEU A 78 3.92 3.86 -6.12
C LEU A 78 3.58 4.16 -4.66
N LEU A 79 2.46 4.84 -4.40
CA LEU A 79 1.99 5.13 -3.05
C LEU A 79 1.77 3.84 -2.26
N TYR A 80 1.10 2.85 -2.87
CA TYR A 80 0.90 1.54 -2.27
C TYR A 80 2.23 0.82 -1.98
N MET A 81 3.12 0.69 -2.96
CA MET A 81 4.38 -0.03 -2.77
C MET A 81 5.27 0.65 -1.73
N ARG A 82 5.39 1.99 -1.76
CA ARG A 82 6.30 2.73 -0.88
C ARG A 82 5.73 3.00 0.50
N ARG A 83 4.48 3.44 0.61
CA ARG A 83 3.89 3.93 1.89
C ARG A 83 3.07 2.86 2.61
N ILE A 84 2.48 1.91 1.87
CA ILE A 84 1.68 0.82 2.47
C ILE A 84 2.54 -0.42 2.67
N LEU A 85 3.28 -0.84 1.65
CA LEU A 85 4.15 -2.02 1.73
C LEU A 85 5.60 -1.72 2.12
N ASP A 86 5.93 -0.46 2.44
CA ASP A 86 7.29 -0.04 2.84
C ASP A 86 8.42 -0.60 1.94
N MET A 87 8.17 -0.67 0.63
CA MET A 87 9.15 -1.19 -0.32
C MET A 87 10.18 -0.11 -0.66
N PRO A 88 11.50 -0.40 -0.58
CA PRO A 88 12.52 0.54 -1.00
C PRO A 88 12.39 0.93 -2.47
N LEU A 89 12.61 2.21 -2.80
CA LEU A 89 12.54 2.69 -4.19
C LEU A 89 13.48 1.94 -5.15
N ARG A 90 14.66 1.53 -4.66
CA ARG A 90 15.60 0.71 -5.43
C ARG A 90 14.96 -0.61 -5.86
N ASN A 91 14.19 -1.25 -4.98
CA ASN A 91 13.51 -2.50 -5.28
C ASN A 91 12.33 -2.27 -6.23
N ILE A 92 11.55 -1.21 -6.03
CA ILE A 92 10.45 -0.83 -6.93
C ILE A 92 10.97 -0.61 -8.36
N SER A 93 12.09 0.11 -8.48
CA SER A 93 12.73 0.41 -9.76
C SER A 93 13.33 -0.84 -10.41
N ARG A 94 14.13 -1.61 -9.65
CA ARG A 94 14.78 -2.85 -10.14
C ARG A 94 13.77 -3.89 -10.63
N LEU A 95 12.64 -4.02 -9.95
CA LEU A 95 11.58 -4.97 -10.29
C LEU A 95 10.59 -4.42 -11.34
N GLY A 96 10.79 -3.20 -11.84
CA GLY A 96 9.91 -2.58 -12.84
C GLY A 96 8.45 -2.46 -12.38
N LEU A 97 8.21 -2.27 -11.08
CA LEU A 97 6.84 -2.30 -10.56
C LEU A 97 6.04 -1.05 -10.92
N VAL A 98 6.72 0.07 -11.18
CA VAL A 98 6.09 1.34 -11.55
C VAL A 98 6.70 1.83 -12.84
N HIS A 99 5.87 2.30 -13.75
CA HIS A 99 6.26 2.75 -15.09
C HIS A 99 6.09 4.26 -15.25
N HIS A 100 6.80 4.86 -16.20
CA HIS A 100 6.75 6.28 -16.50
C HIS A 100 6.94 6.57 -17.99
N GLY A 101 6.34 7.67 -18.45
CA GLY A 101 6.42 8.15 -19.83
C GLY A 101 5.42 7.48 -20.76
N PRO A 102 5.34 7.96 -22.01
CA PRO A 102 4.42 7.42 -23.03
C PRO A 102 4.72 5.95 -23.37
N ASP A 103 6.00 5.57 -23.34
CA ASP A 103 6.47 4.21 -23.66
C ASP A 103 6.31 3.20 -22.50
N LEU A 104 5.71 3.60 -21.37
CA LEU A 104 5.55 2.76 -20.18
C LEU A 104 6.86 2.06 -19.74
N ARG A 105 7.99 2.78 -19.75
CA ARG A 105 9.27 2.21 -19.31
C ARG A 105 9.31 2.11 -17.77
N PRO A 106 10.02 1.12 -17.20
CA PRO A 106 10.28 1.06 -15.77
C PRO A 106 10.85 2.39 -15.24
N ALA A 107 10.23 2.91 -14.18
CA ALA A 107 10.65 4.18 -13.59
C ALA A 107 11.98 4.00 -12.85
N SER A 108 12.94 4.87 -13.15
CA SER A 108 14.20 4.99 -12.41
C SER A 108 13.95 5.49 -10.97
N VAL A 109 14.91 5.28 -10.07
CA VAL A 109 14.81 5.76 -8.68
C VAL A 109 14.61 7.29 -8.61
N SER A 110 15.28 8.07 -9.49
CA SER A 110 15.11 9.53 -9.54
C SER A 110 13.69 9.93 -9.96
N THR A 111 13.12 9.25 -10.95
CA THR A 111 11.73 9.42 -11.38
C THR A 111 10.75 9.06 -10.26
N LEU A 112 10.96 7.93 -9.58
CA LEU A 112 10.13 7.52 -8.44
C LEU A 112 10.17 8.54 -7.29
N ARG A 113 11.35 9.10 -6.98
CA ARG A 113 11.48 10.19 -5.97
C ARG A 113 10.70 11.44 -6.38
N ARG A 114 10.75 11.82 -7.66
CA ARG A 114 9.97 12.97 -8.17
C ARG A 114 8.47 12.71 -8.03
N MET A 115 8.00 11.55 -8.46
CA MET A 115 6.59 11.15 -8.33
C MET A 115 6.14 11.12 -6.87
N LEU A 116 6.95 10.61 -5.94
CA LEU A 116 6.63 10.63 -4.51
C LEU A 116 6.53 12.04 -3.96
N ARG A 117 7.43 12.96 -4.33
CA ARG A 117 7.31 14.37 -3.92
C ARG A 117 6.01 15.01 -4.40
N GLU A 118 5.58 14.71 -5.62
CA GLU A 118 4.29 15.18 -6.13
C GLU A 118 3.11 14.59 -5.36
N ILE A 119 3.16 13.28 -5.05
CA ILE A 119 2.16 12.60 -4.24
C ILE A 119 2.10 13.22 -2.83
N ASP A 120 3.25 13.40 -2.18
CA ASP A 120 3.35 13.98 -0.84
C ASP A 120 2.81 15.42 -0.81
N ARG A 121 3.10 16.24 -1.83
CA ARG A 121 2.49 17.57 -1.98
C ARG A 121 0.98 17.52 -2.09
N ARG A 122 0.41 16.52 -2.76
CA ARG A 122 -1.05 16.35 -2.87
C ARG A 122 -1.66 15.89 -1.55
N ILE A 123 -1.02 14.93 -0.86
CA ILE A 123 -1.44 14.46 0.46
C ILE A 123 -1.43 15.61 1.47
N GLY A 124 -0.38 16.44 1.46
CA GLY A 124 -0.23 17.58 2.35
C GLY A 124 -1.28 18.70 2.18
N ARG A 125 -2.09 18.67 1.11
CA ARG A 125 -3.22 19.60 0.92
C ARG A 125 -4.47 19.22 1.71
N TYR A 126 -4.52 17.99 2.22
CA TYR A 126 -5.67 17.51 2.99
C TYR A 126 -5.38 17.66 4.49
N PRO A 127 -6.38 18.11 5.28
CA PRO A 127 -6.23 18.19 6.72
C PRO A 127 -5.97 16.80 7.30
N SER A 128 -5.12 16.70 8.33
CA SER A 128 -5.06 15.50 9.15
C SER A 128 -6.37 15.34 9.90
N ALA A 129 -6.97 14.14 9.86
CA ALA A 129 -8.04 13.82 10.79
C ALA A 129 -7.42 13.84 12.20
N GLY A 130 -7.83 14.82 13.01
CA GLY A 130 -7.50 14.93 14.43
C GLY A 130 -8.23 13.90 15.26
#